data_AF-A0A355DTX4-F1
#
_entry.id   AF-A0A355DTX4-F1
#
_cell.length_a   1.000
_cell.length_b   1.000
_cell.length_c   1.000
_cell.angle_alpha   90.00
_cell.angle_beta   90.00
_cell.angle_gamma   90.00
#
_symmetry.space_group_name_H-M   'P 1'
#
loop_
_entity.id
_entity.type
_entity.pdbx_description
1 polymer ?
#
loop_
_entity_poly.entity_id
_entity_poly.type
_entity_poly.pdbx_seq_one_letter_code
_entity_poly.pdbx_strand_id
1 'polypeptide(L)'
;KIAVVGKKTAASLKQYSLQPDFIPPNFVADSLVEHFPEPLANKKVLFPRVETGGREILVKELTAQGADVIEVPAYQSACPSEISPTVWEALQSKTVDIITFASSKTVKNFYHLVE
;
A
#
# COMPACT_ATOMS: atom_id res chain seq x y z
N LYS A 1 -14.51 5.97 13.11
CA LYS A 1 -13.41 5.09 13.53
C LYS A 1 -12.44 4.90 12.37
N ILE A 2 -11.15 4.75 12.65
CA ILE A 2 -10.06 4.61 11.70
C ILE A 2 -9.32 3.32 12.03
N ALA A 3 -9.30 2.36 11.10
CA ALA A 3 -8.45 1.19 11.17
C ALA A 3 -7.27 1.37 10.20
N VAL A 4 -6.07 0.99 10.61
CA VAL A 4 -4.89 0.97 9.73
C VAL A 4 -4.18 -0.36 9.81
N VAL A 5 -3.64 -0.82 8.68
CA VAL A 5 -2.93 -2.09 8.63
C VAL A 5 -1.59 -2.01 9.37
N GLY A 6 -0.78 -0.97 9.13
CA GLY A 6 0.61 -0.93 9.57
C GLY A 6 0.97 0.26 10.46
N LYS A 7 2.02 0.08 11.26
CA LYS A 7 2.58 1.12 12.15
C LYS A 7 3.02 2.39 11.41
N LYS A 8 3.51 2.26 10.17
CA LYS A 8 3.92 3.42 9.35
C LYS A 8 2.73 4.33 9.04
N THR A 9 1.60 3.75 8.63
CA THR A 9 0.35 4.49 8.40
C THR A 9 -0.16 5.12 9.69
N ALA A 10 -0.14 4.37 10.82
CA ALA A 10 -0.50 4.91 12.13
C ALA A 10 0.37 6.13 12.53
N ALA A 11 1.68 6.08 12.25
CA ALA A 11 2.58 7.18 12.52
C ALA A 11 2.28 8.40 11.63
N SER A 12 1.93 8.20 10.36
CA SER A 12 1.53 9.28 9.46
C SER A 12 0.24 9.97 9.93
N LEU A 13 -0.76 9.22 10.42
CA LEU A 13 -1.98 9.82 10.98
C LEU A 13 -1.69 10.78 12.15
N LYS A 14 -0.70 10.47 12.99
CA LYS A 14 -0.33 11.35 14.12
C LYS A 14 0.16 12.73 13.68
N GLN A 15 0.72 12.85 12.48
CA GLN A 15 1.12 14.15 11.91
C GLN A 15 -0.08 15.07 11.65
N TYR A 16 -1.27 14.48 11.51
CA TYR A 16 -2.55 15.16 11.35
C TYR A 16 -3.37 15.18 12.64
N SER A 17 -2.76 14.90 13.79
CA SER A 17 -3.44 14.79 15.09
C SER A 17 -4.55 13.72 15.11
N LEU A 18 -4.46 12.71 14.24
CA LEU A 18 -5.38 11.57 14.20
C LEU A 18 -4.75 10.35 14.86
N GLN A 19 -5.56 9.58 15.58
CA GLN A 19 -5.16 8.30 16.16
C GLN A 19 -6.04 7.19 15.57
N PRO A 20 -5.45 6.07 15.11
CA PRO A 20 -6.23 4.92 14.69
C PRO A 20 -6.91 4.26 15.90
N ASP A 21 -8.18 3.92 15.75
CA ASP A 21 -8.94 3.13 16.72
C ASP A 21 -8.50 1.66 16.74
N PHE A 22 -7.92 1.18 15.63
CA PHE A 22 -7.51 -0.22 15.52
C PHE A 22 -6.28 -0.40 14.62
N ILE A 23 -5.39 -1.29 15.07
CA ILE A 23 -4.24 -1.80 14.32
C ILE A 23 -4.17 -3.31 14.56
N PRO A 24 -4.12 -4.16 13.51
CA PRO A 24 -4.06 -5.60 13.68
C PRO A 24 -2.68 -6.06 14.19
N PRO A 25 -2.59 -7.22 14.87
CA PRO A 25 -1.35 -7.70 15.48
C PRO A 25 -0.24 -7.99 14.47
N ASN A 26 -0.57 -8.53 13.29
CA ASN A 26 0.43 -8.96 12.30
C ASN A 26 0.69 -7.94 11.19
N PHE A 27 0.13 -6.73 11.28
CA PHE A 27 0.31 -5.64 10.32
C PHE A 27 0.10 -6.02 8.84
N VAL A 28 -0.81 -6.96 8.58
CA VAL A 28 -1.20 -7.42 7.24
C VAL A 28 -2.71 -7.36 7.07
N ALA A 29 -3.16 -7.33 5.82
CA ALA A 29 -4.57 -7.21 5.48
C ALA A 29 -5.41 -8.37 6.04
N ASP A 30 -4.93 -9.61 5.92
CA ASP A 30 -5.58 -10.81 6.46
C ASP A 30 -5.84 -10.68 7.96
N SER A 31 -4.83 -10.22 8.71
CA SER A 31 -4.93 -10.01 10.15
C SER A 31 -5.91 -8.89 10.52
N LEU A 32 -6.06 -7.87 9.66
CA LEU A 32 -7.07 -6.82 9.85
C LEU A 32 -8.49 -7.38 9.73
N VAL A 33 -8.72 -8.26 8.75
CA VAL A 33 -10.02 -8.92 8.55
C VAL A 33 -10.36 -9.83 9.72
N GLU A 34 -9.40 -10.67 10.14
CA GLU A 34 -9.59 -11.66 11.19
C GLU A 34 -9.86 -11.02 12.56
N HIS A 35 -9.18 -9.92 12.86
CA HIS A 35 -9.21 -9.29 14.18
C HIS A 35 -10.04 -8.00 14.21
N PHE A 36 -10.89 -7.76 13.20
CA PHE A 36 -11.66 -6.53 13.12
C PHE A 36 -12.52 -6.35 14.39
N PRO A 37 -12.48 -5.19 15.07
CA PRO A 37 -12.93 -5.08 16.46
C PRO A 37 -14.45 -4.98 16.62
N GLU A 38 -15.22 -5.02 15.54
CA GLU A 38 -16.67 -4.88 15.58
C GLU A 38 -17.36 -5.61 14.42
N PRO A 39 -18.66 -5.98 14.58
CA PRO A 39 -19.45 -6.51 13.48
C PRO A 39 -19.57 -5.52 12.31
N LEU A 40 -19.43 -6.03 11.09
CA LEU A 40 -19.41 -5.23 9.87
C LEU A 40 -20.77 -5.11 9.17
N ALA A 41 -21.76 -5.93 9.55
CA ALA A 41 -23.09 -5.91 8.96
C ALA A 41 -23.70 -4.50 8.96
N ASN A 42 -24.12 -4.03 7.78
CA ASN A 42 -24.71 -2.70 7.55
C ASN A 42 -23.78 -1.52 7.87
N LYS A 43 -22.47 -1.74 7.99
CA LYS A 43 -21.47 -0.65 8.15
C LYS A 43 -21.01 -0.17 6.80
N LYS A 44 -20.81 1.15 6.67
CA LYS A 44 -20.12 1.74 5.52
C LYS A 44 -18.64 1.91 5.84
N VAL A 45 -17.78 1.36 5.00
CA VAL A 45 -16.32 1.41 5.17
C VAL A 45 -15.73 2.16 4.00
N LEU A 46 -15.18 3.35 4.25
CA LEU A 46 -14.41 4.09 3.26
C LEU A 46 -12.99 3.50 3.21
N PHE A 47 -12.55 3.07 2.03
CA PHE A 47 -11.23 2.45 1.85
C PHE A 47 -10.39 3.19 0.80
N PRO A 48 -9.62 4.22 1.24
CA PRO A 48 -8.62 4.87 0.40
C PRO A 48 -7.47 3.91 0.07
N ARG A 49 -7.20 3.69 -1.21
CA ARG A 49 -6.19 2.74 -1.69
C ARG A 49 -5.53 3.20 -2.98
N VAL A 50 -4.50 2.45 -3.38
CA VAL A 50 -3.90 2.60 -4.72
C VAL A 50 -4.94 2.27 -5.79
N GLU A 51 -4.97 3.07 -6.85
CA GLU A 51 -5.88 2.92 -7.98
C GLU A 51 -5.72 1.56 -8.68
N THR A 52 -4.48 1.11 -8.92
CA THR A 52 -4.20 -0.14 -9.63
C THR A 52 -3.18 -1.01 -8.89
N GLY A 53 -3.36 -2.34 -8.99
CA GLY A 53 -2.41 -3.34 -8.46
C GLY A 53 -2.43 -3.53 -6.95
N GLY A 54 -3.39 -2.94 -6.23
CA GLY A 54 -3.61 -3.21 -4.81
C GLY A 54 -4.26 -4.58 -4.57
N ARG A 55 -4.07 -5.16 -3.38
CA ARG A 55 -4.71 -6.43 -3.00
C ARG A 55 -6.22 -6.24 -2.79
N GLU A 56 -7.02 -7.18 -3.28
CA GLU A 56 -8.50 -7.12 -3.18
C GLU A 56 -9.05 -7.68 -1.87
N ILE A 57 -8.22 -8.37 -1.08
CA ILE A 57 -8.66 -9.12 0.10
C ILE A 57 -9.50 -8.29 1.09
N LEU A 58 -9.13 -7.05 1.38
CA LEU A 58 -9.89 -6.23 2.32
C LEU A 58 -11.29 -5.93 1.80
N VAL A 59 -11.41 -5.61 0.52
CA VAL A 59 -12.71 -5.30 -0.08
C VAL A 59 -13.58 -6.55 -0.09
N LYS A 60 -13.01 -7.66 -0.56
CA LYS A 60 -13.71 -8.94 -0.66
C LYS A 60 -14.20 -9.41 0.70
N GLU A 61 -13.31 -9.50 1.69
CA GLU A 61 -13.63 -10.13 2.96
C GLU A 61 -14.47 -9.23 3.87
N LEU A 62 -14.24 -7.91 3.89
CA LEU A 62 -15.09 -7.00 4.66
C LEU A 62 -16.51 -6.93 4.06
N THR A 63 -16.63 -6.96 2.73
CA THR A 63 -17.94 -7.06 2.05
C THR A 63 -18.64 -8.39 2.36
N ALA A 64 -17.89 -9.50 2.36
CA ALA A 64 -18.44 -10.82 2.73
C ALA A 64 -18.95 -10.86 4.18
N GLN A 65 -18.40 -10.04 5.08
CA GLN A 65 -18.87 -9.85 6.45
C GLN A 65 -20.04 -8.84 6.57
N GLY A 66 -20.55 -8.33 5.45
CA GLY A 66 -21.75 -7.47 5.38
C GLY A 66 -21.48 -5.97 5.43
N ALA A 67 -20.23 -5.53 5.25
CA ALA A 67 -19.92 -4.12 5.06
C ALA A 67 -20.26 -3.66 3.63
N ASP A 68 -20.71 -2.42 3.51
CA ASP A 68 -20.72 -1.65 2.27
C ASP A 68 -19.36 -0.94 2.14
N VAL A 69 -18.44 -1.56 1.39
CA VAL A 69 -17.06 -1.05 1.23
C VAL A 69 -17.00 -0.11 0.02
N ILE A 70 -16.68 1.15 0.29
CA ILE A 70 -16.52 2.21 -0.71
C ILE A 70 -15.04 2.39 -0.97
N GLU A 71 -14.56 1.89 -2.11
CA GLU A 71 -13.18 2.08 -2.55
C GLU A 71 -12.96 3.51 -3.07
N VAL A 72 -11.87 4.14 -2.65
CA VAL A 72 -11.44 5.44 -3.16
C VAL A 72 -10.03 5.31 -3.74
N PRO A 73 -9.84 5.50 -5.06
CA PRO A 73 -8.52 5.57 -5.65
C PRO A 73 -7.86 6.89 -5.21
N ALA A 74 -7.12 6.83 -4.09
CA ALA A 74 -6.55 8.01 -3.46
C ALA A 74 -5.18 8.40 -4.05
N TYR A 75 -4.50 7.44 -4.66
CA TYR A 75 -3.22 7.66 -5.34
C TYR A 75 -2.97 6.58 -6.38
N GLN A 76 -2.03 6.83 -7.28
CA GLN A 76 -1.51 5.85 -8.23
C GLN A 76 -0.01 5.65 -8.03
N SER A 77 0.47 4.44 -8.34
CA SER A 77 1.90 4.17 -8.43
C SER A 77 2.31 4.10 -9.89
N ALA A 78 3.14 5.05 -10.33
CA ALA A 78 3.65 5.13 -11.69
C ALA A 78 5.12 4.71 -11.80
N CYS A 79 5.55 4.34 -13.01
CA CYS A 79 6.97 4.34 -13.33
C CYS A 79 7.44 5.80 -13.44
N PRO A 80 8.60 6.17 -12.87
CA PRO A 80 9.24 7.44 -13.20
C PRO A 80 9.40 7.59 -14.72
N SER A 81 9.35 8.82 -15.23
CA SER A 81 9.57 9.10 -16.65
C SER A 81 11.04 9.00 -17.05
N GLU A 82 11.94 9.19 -16.09
CA GLU A 82 13.38 9.20 -16.31
C GLU A 82 14.10 8.57 -15.12
N ILE A 83 15.26 8.00 -15.40
CA ILE A 83 16.20 7.56 -14.38
C ILE A 83 16.98 8.78 -13.86
N SER A 84 17.25 8.82 -12.55
CA SER A 84 18.09 9.88 -11.97
C SER A 84 19.45 9.90 -12.67
N PRO A 85 19.98 11.08 -13.08
CA PRO A 85 21.29 11.17 -13.73
C PRO A 85 22.41 10.52 -12.91
N THR A 86 22.38 10.69 -11.59
CA THR A 86 23.36 10.09 -10.68
C THR A 86 23.31 8.57 -10.65
N VAL A 87 22.10 7.99 -10.72
CA VAL A 87 21.92 6.53 -10.79
C VAL A 87 22.35 6.02 -12.16
N TRP A 88 22.00 6.73 -13.24
CA TRP A 88 22.42 6.37 -14.58
C TRP A 88 23.94 6.35 -14.74
N GLU A 89 24.63 7.38 -14.24
CA GLU A 89 26.08 7.44 -14.23
C GLU A 89 26.69 6.28 -13.43
N ALA A 90 26.13 5.95 -12.26
CA ALA A 90 26.60 4.83 -11.44
C ALA A 90 26.45 3.47 -12.16
N LEU A 91 25.35 3.28 -12.90
CA LEU A 91 25.14 2.09 -13.73
C LEU A 91 26.12 2.01 -14.90
N GLN A 92 26.30 3.11 -15.64
CA GLN A 92 27.20 3.17 -16.80
C GLN A 92 28.68 2.99 -16.41
N SER A 93 29.09 3.60 -15.29
CA SER A 93 30.43 3.48 -14.72
C SER A 93 30.69 2.14 -14.04
N LYS A 94 29.68 1.26 -13.92
CA LYS A 94 29.76 -0.04 -13.23
C LYS A 94 30.26 0.08 -11.79
N THR A 95 29.86 1.15 -11.10
CA THR A 95 30.16 1.38 -9.68
C THR A 95 29.13 0.73 -8.75
N VAL A 96 28.10 0.11 -9.33
CA VAL A 96 27.06 -0.64 -8.62
C VAL A 96 27.30 -2.14 -8.80
N ASP A 97 27.61 -2.84 -7.71
CA ASP A 97 27.82 -4.29 -7.72
C ASP A 97 26.52 -5.09 -7.63
N ILE A 98 25.53 -4.55 -6.91
CA ILE A 98 24.28 -5.26 -6.58
C ILE A 98 23.09 -4.30 -6.70
N ILE A 99 22.04 -4.77 -7.38
CA ILE A 99 20.74 -4.10 -7.45
C ILE A 99 19.68 -5.00 -6.80
N THR A 100 18.94 -4.45 -5.83
CA THR A 100 17.86 -5.17 -5.13
C THR A 100 16.50 -4.59 -5.49
N PHE A 101 15.48 -5.44 -5.57
CA PHE A 101 14.12 -5.05 -5.91
C PHE A 101 13.14 -5.38 -4.79
N ALA A 102 12.25 -4.43 -4.47
CA ALA A 102 11.23 -4.61 -3.44
C ALA A 102 9.95 -5.30 -3.97
N SER A 103 9.78 -5.36 -5.30
CA SER A 103 8.63 -6.02 -5.95
C SER A 103 8.90 -6.30 -7.44
N SER A 104 8.10 -7.18 -8.04
CA SER A 104 8.11 -7.40 -9.49
C SER A 104 7.79 -6.13 -10.29
N LYS A 105 6.99 -5.21 -9.75
CA LYS A 105 6.71 -3.91 -10.40
C LYS A 105 7.97 -3.06 -10.50
N THR A 106 8.82 -3.06 -9.47
CA THR A 106 10.10 -2.32 -9.50
C THR A 106 11.10 -2.90 -10.50
N VAL A 107 11.07 -4.22 -10.75
CA VAL A 107 11.88 -4.86 -11.80
C VAL A 107 11.44 -4.37 -13.19
N LYS A 108 10.14 -4.41 -13.48
CA LYS A 108 9.59 -3.98 -14.77
C LYS A 108 9.88 -2.51 -15.06
N ASN A 109 9.69 -1.65 -14.05
CA ASN A 109 9.98 -0.22 -14.16
C ASN A 109 11.48 0.00 -14.42
N PHE A 110 12.36 -0.70 -13.71
CA PHE A 110 13.80 -0.59 -13.93
C PHE A 110 14.17 -1.00 -15.35
N TYR A 111 13.70 -2.15 -15.84
CA TYR A 111 13.94 -2.61 -17.20
C TYR A 111 13.53 -1.56 -18.24
N HIS A 112 12.32 -1.01 -18.11
CA HIS A 112 11.82 0.02 -19.02
C HIS A 112 12.66 1.31 -19.01
N LEU A 113 13.29 1.66 -17.88
CA LEU A 113 14.09 2.88 -17.74
C LEU A 113 15.53 2.75 -18.24
N VAL A 114 16.01 1.52 -18.44
CA VAL A 114 17.41 1.26 -18.81
C VAL A 114 17.57 0.64 -20.21
N GLU A 115 16.47 0.23 -20.84
CA GLU A 115 16.40 0.02 -22.31
C GLU A 115 16.49 1.36 -23.06
#